data_AF-A0A819KCV6-F1
#
_entry.id   AF-A0A819KCV6-F1
#
_cell.length_a   1.000
_cell.length_b   1.000
_cell.length_c   1.000
_cell.angle_alpha   90.00
_cell.angle_beta   90.00
_cell.angle_gamma   90.00
#
_symmetry.space_group_name_H-M   'P 1'
#
loop_
_entity.id
_entity.type
_entity.pdbx_description
1 polymer ?
#
loop_
_entity_poly.entity_id
_entity_poly.type
_entity_poly.pdbx_seq_one_letter_code
_entity_poly.pdbx_strand_id
1 'polypeptide(L)'
;MYRLEYSINVRRLWCKEINNNSPHRDTIRVLMKTFEQTGSVLDIGPPGRPVSVTDQVAKDEVSSVLQKELRTSIRQMSTDLSISRSSVRRIYKSMGFKP
;
A
#
# COMPACT_ATOMS: atom_id res chain seq x y z
N MET A 1 17.89 3.29 24.92
CA MET A 1 17.07 2.46 25.82
C MET A 1 16.07 3.36 26.54
N TYR A 2 15.00 3.81 25.84
CA TYR A 2 14.02 4.80 26.34
C TYR A 2 12.57 4.30 26.22
N ARG A 3 12.26 3.08 26.70
CA ARG A 3 11.03 2.37 26.28
C ARG A 3 10.00 2.01 27.36
N LEU A 4 10.27 2.24 28.64
CA LEU A 4 9.32 1.89 29.73
C LEU A 4 8.64 3.13 30.32
N GLU A 5 9.41 4.16 30.68
CA GLU A 5 8.91 5.40 31.30
C GLU A 5 7.86 6.11 30.45
N TYR A 6 8.08 6.19 29.13
CA TYR A 6 7.14 6.82 28.21
C TYR A 6 5.79 6.12 28.17
N SER A 7 5.79 4.78 28.07
CA SER A 7 4.54 4.00 28.07
C SER A 7 3.77 4.15 29.38
N ILE A 8 4.45 4.26 30.51
CA ILE A 8 3.82 4.48 31.82
C ILE A 8 3.17 5.87 31.86
N ASN A 9 3.86 6.89 31.36
CA ASN A 9 3.34 8.26 31.28
C ASN A 9 2.13 8.37 30.35
N VAL A 10 2.16 7.72 29.18
CA VAL A 10 1.01 7.68 28.26
C VAL A 10 -0.19 7.04 28.92
N ARG A 11 -0.02 5.89 29.59
CA ARG A 11 -1.13 5.23 30.31
C ARG A 11 -1.68 6.11 31.44
N ARG A 12 -0.80 6.77 32.20
CA ARG A 12 -1.19 7.68 33.27
C ARG A 12 -2.02 8.85 32.75
N LEU A 13 -1.58 9.49 31.66
CA LEU A 13 -2.33 10.58 31.02
C LEU A 13 -3.64 10.09 30.41
N TRP A 14 -3.65 8.91 29.81
CA TRP A 14 -4.87 8.30 29.24
C TRP A 14 -5.94 8.05 30.30
N CYS A 15 -5.55 7.46 31.42
CA CYS A 15 -6.42 7.25 32.58
C CYS A 15 -6.97 8.55 33.14
N LYS A 16 -6.19 9.63 33.09
CA LYS A 16 -6.58 10.95 33.60
C LYS A 16 -7.54 11.70 32.66
N GLU A 17 -7.27 11.69 31.36
CA GLU A 17 -7.94 12.57 30.39
C GLU A 17 -9.07 11.88 29.61
N ILE A 18 -9.02 10.55 29.45
CA ILE A 18 -9.97 9.81 28.61
C ILE A 18 -10.83 8.89 29.47
N ASN A 19 -10.26 7.80 29.98
CA ASN A 19 -10.93 6.84 30.87
C ASN A 19 -9.95 5.76 31.37
N ASN A 20 -10.43 4.86 32.24
CA ASN A 20 -9.64 3.78 32.82
C ASN A 20 -9.28 2.62 31.86
N ASN A 21 -9.74 2.63 30.61
CA ASN A 21 -9.45 1.61 29.61
C ASN A 21 -8.22 1.99 28.77
N SER A 22 -7.10 2.22 29.45
CA SER A 22 -5.85 2.54 28.79
C SER A 22 -5.35 1.36 27.96
N PRO A 23 -4.84 1.60 26.73
CA PRO A 23 -4.25 0.56 25.90
C PRO A 23 -3.04 -0.10 26.60
N HIS A 24 -2.77 -1.35 26.23
CA HIS A 24 -1.64 -2.10 26.76
C HIS A 24 -0.31 -1.44 26.36
N ARG A 25 0.73 -1.62 27.20
CA ARG A 25 2.07 -1.05 26.95
C ARG A 25 2.63 -1.41 25.57
N ASP A 26 2.34 -2.63 25.10
CA ASP A 26 2.84 -3.11 23.81
C ASP A 26 2.10 -2.46 22.65
N THR A 27 0.81 -2.19 22.79
CA THR A 27 0.03 -1.39 21.82
C THR A 27 0.61 0.01 21.69
N ILE A 28 0.91 0.68 22.80
CA ILE A 28 1.54 2.01 22.81
C ILE A 28 2.90 1.96 22.10
N ARG A 29 3.70 0.91 22.35
CA ARG A 29 5.00 0.75 21.70
C ARG A 29 4.88 0.53 20.20
N VAL A 30 3.91 -0.27 19.76
CA VAL A 30 3.65 -0.51 18.32
C VAL A 30 3.23 0.80 17.66
N LEU A 31 2.26 1.52 18.23
CA LEU A 31 1.80 2.80 17.68
C LEU A 31 2.94 3.83 17.57
N MET A 32 3.78 3.93 18.61
CA MET A 32 4.95 4.82 18.57
C MET A 32 5.93 4.41 17.48
N LYS A 33 6.22 3.12 17.35
CA LYS A 33 7.10 2.61 16.28
C LYS A 33 6.52 2.90 14.90
N THR A 34 5.22 2.72 14.71
CA THR A 34 4.54 3.05 13.45
C THR A 34 4.68 4.54 13.16
N PHE A 35 4.43 5.39 14.16
CA PHE A 35 4.58 6.84 14.02
C PHE A 35 6.01 7.27 13.68
N GLU A 36 7.02 6.70 14.34
CA GLU A 36 8.43 6.95 14.04
C GLU A 36 8.81 6.55 12.59
N GLN A 37 8.15 5.53 12.05
CA GLN A 37 8.44 5.00 10.71
C GLN A 37 7.66 5.71 9.59
N THR A 38 6.40 6.06 9.83
CA THR A 38 5.49 6.55 8.78
C THR A 38 5.02 7.99 9.00
N GLY A 39 5.29 8.58 10.17
CA GLY A 39 4.74 9.87 10.59
C GLY A 39 3.25 9.82 10.96
N SER A 40 2.64 8.64 11.00
CA SER A 40 1.22 8.45 11.28
C SER A 40 0.95 7.19 12.11
N VAL A 41 -0.08 7.26 12.96
CA VAL A 41 -0.62 6.09 13.71
C VAL A 41 -1.88 5.51 13.06
N LEU A 42 -2.33 6.09 11.95
CA LEU A 42 -3.50 5.60 11.22
C LEU A 42 -3.18 4.25 10.59
N ASP A 43 -4.20 3.39 10.57
CA ASP A 43 -4.11 2.03 10.03
C ASP A 43 -4.08 2.11 8.49
N ILE A 44 -2.92 2.46 7.95
CA ILE A 44 -2.63 2.29 6.53
C ILE A 44 -2.47 0.79 6.37
N GLY A 45 -3.48 0.13 5.78
CA GLY A 45 -3.48 -1.31 5.57
C GLY A 45 -2.12 -1.81 5.06
N PRO A 46 -1.73 -3.05 5.39
CA PRO A 46 -0.38 -3.55 5.15
C PRO A 46 0.03 -3.29 3.70
N PRO A 47 1.28 -2.84 3.44
CA PRO A 47 1.75 -2.66 2.08
C PRO A 47 1.53 -3.98 1.34
N GLY A 48 0.83 -3.90 0.21
CA GLY A 48 0.55 -5.07 -0.62
C GLY A 48 1.83 -5.77 -1.07
N ARG A 49 1.71 -6.97 -1.65
CA ARG A 49 2.86 -7.72 -2.16
C ARG A 49 3.69 -6.81 -3.10
N PRO A 50 5.01 -6.70 -2.89
CA PRO A 50 5.85 -5.87 -3.74
C PRO A 50 5.73 -6.32 -5.20
N VAL A 51 5.58 -5.33 -6.07
CA VAL A 51 5.47 -5.52 -7.52
C VAL A 51 6.86 -5.88 -8.04
N SER A 52 6.96 -6.91 -8.88
CA SER A 52 8.24 -7.29 -9.48
C SER A 52 8.71 -6.24 -10.48
N VAL A 53 10.03 -6.12 -10.71
CA VAL A 53 10.57 -5.22 -11.76
C VAL A 53 9.94 -5.56 -13.13
N THR A 54 9.73 -6.86 -13.40
CA THR A 54 9.05 -7.34 -14.61
C THR A 54 7.61 -6.85 -14.73
N ASP A 55 6.86 -6.78 -13.64
CA ASP A 55 5.50 -6.22 -13.64
C ASP A 55 5.50 -4.71 -13.93
N GLN A 56 6.55 -3.98 -13.53
CA GLN A 56 6.67 -2.56 -13.85
C GLN A 56 7.00 -2.32 -15.32
N VAL A 57 7.97 -3.07 -15.88
CA VAL A 57 8.29 -3.02 -17.31
C VAL A 57 7.06 -3.32 -18.16
N ALA A 58 6.30 -4.36 -17.80
CA ALA A 58 5.06 -4.71 -18.48
C ALA A 58 3.99 -3.59 -18.41
N LYS A 59 3.91 -2.86 -17.30
CA LYS A 59 3.02 -1.68 -17.20
C LYS A 59 3.48 -0.57 -18.14
N ASP A 60 4.77 -0.31 -18.18
CA ASP A 60 5.33 0.77 -19.01
C ASP A 60 5.11 0.46 -20.50
N GLU A 61 5.32 -0.80 -20.91
CA GLU A 61 5.03 -1.27 -22.27
C GLU A 61 3.55 -1.11 -22.65
N VAL A 62 2.62 -1.59 -21.82
CA VAL A 62 1.17 -1.42 -22.05
C VAL A 62 0.81 0.06 -22.12
N SER A 63 1.38 0.90 -21.25
CA SER A 63 1.13 2.34 -21.26
C SER A 63 1.58 2.98 -22.58
N SER A 64 2.73 2.56 -23.12
CA SER A 64 3.26 3.09 -24.38
C SER A 64 2.38 2.75 -25.59
N VAL A 65 1.78 1.55 -25.59
CA VAL A 65 0.83 1.14 -26.64
C VAL A 65 -0.45 1.97 -26.57
N LEU A 66 -0.98 2.18 -25.37
CA LEU A 66 -2.19 2.99 -25.17
C LEU A 66 -1.99 4.47 -25.54
N GLN A 67 -0.78 5.01 -25.32
CA GLN A 67 -0.43 6.37 -25.75
C GLN A 67 -0.40 6.51 -27.28
N LYS A 68 0.03 5.46 -28.00
CA LYS A 68 0.05 5.46 -29.47
C LYS A 68 -1.35 5.26 -30.04
N GLU A 69 -2.10 4.30 -29.51
CA GLU A 69 -3.44 3.94 -29.99
C GLU A 69 -4.38 3.57 -28.85
N LEU A 70 -5.27 4.51 -28.49
CA LEU A 70 -6.24 4.36 -27.40
C LEU A 70 -7.32 3.27 -27.64
N ARG A 71 -7.45 2.75 -28.87
CA ARG A 71 -8.51 1.80 -29.25
C ARG A 71 -8.00 0.37 -29.50
N THR A 72 -6.78 0.06 -29.07
CA THR A 72 -6.22 -1.29 -29.20
C THR A 72 -6.96 -2.28 -28.29
N SER A 73 -7.33 -3.43 -28.85
CA SER A 73 -8.02 -4.48 -28.07
C SER A 73 -7.04 -5.21 -27.14
N ILE A 74 -7.54 -5.72 -26.00
CA ILE A 74 -6.74 -6.55 -25.07
C ILE A 74 -6.09 -7.74 -25.80
N ARG A 75 -6.79 -8.32 -26.77
CA ARG A 75 -6.28 -9.44 -27.56
C ARG A 75 -5.07 -9.03 -28.40
N GLN A 76 -5.15 -7.87 -29.05
CA GLN A 76 -4.08 -7.34 -29.88
C GLN A 76 -2.86 -6.98 -29.02
N MET A 77 -3.05 -6.23 -27.93
CA MET A 77 -1.97 -5.90 -26.99
C MET A 77 -1.27 -7.15 -26.42
N SER A 78 -2.03 -8.21 -26.13
CA SER A 78 -1.48 -9.48 -25.66
C SER A 78 -0.56 -10.14 -26.70
N THR A 79 -0.91 -10.05 -27.98
CA THR A 79 -0.09 -10.57 -29.08
C THR A 79 1.13 -9.68 -29.30
N ASP A 80 0.96 -8.36 -29.36
CA ASP A 80 2.02 -7.41 -29.68
C ASP A 80 3.10 -7.36 -28.59
N LEU A 81 2.69 -7.42 -27.32
CA LEU A 81 3.59 -7.38 -26.17
C LEU A 81 4.03 -8.76 -25.69
N SER A 82 3.51 -9.85 -26.27
CA SER A 82 3.75 -11.23 -25.81
C SER A 82 3.44 -11.45 -24.32
N ILE A 83 2.47 -10.70 -23.78
CA ILE A 83 1.99 -10.80 -22.40
C ILE A 83 0.65 -11.53 -22.39
N SER A 84 0.36 -12.31 -21.33
CA SER A 84 -0.94 -12.97 -21.20
C SER A 84 -2.10 -11.97 -21.20
N ARG A 85 -3.23 -12.33 -21.83
CA ARG A 85 -4.46 -11.49 -21.83
C ARG A 85 -4.91 -11.13 -20.41
N SER A 86 -4.75 -12.04 -19.46
CA SER A 86 -5.08 -11.84 -18.04
C SER A 86 -4.21 -10.74 -17.42
N SER A 87 -2.90 -10.75 -17.71
CA SER A 87 -1.97 -9.72 -17.25
C SER A 87 -2.26 -8.37 -17.88
N VAL A 88 -2.52 -8.30 -19.20
CA VAL A 88 -2.92 -7.06 -19.87
C VAL A 88 -4.20 -6.49 -19.25
N ARG A 89 -5.23 -7.32 -19.03
CA ARG A 89 -6.49 -6.89 -18.39
C ARG A 89 -6.30 -6.38 -16.97
N ARG A 90 -5.44 -7.05 -16.18
CA ARG A 90 -5.06 -6.62 -14.82
C ARG A 90 -4.38 -5.26 -14.84
N ILE A 91 -3.41 -5.06 -15.75
CA ILE A 91 -2.69 -3.79 -15.93
C ILE A 91 -3.66 -2.69 -16.36
N TYR A 92 -4.49 -2.95 -17.36
CA TYR A 92 -5.49 -2.02 -17.88
C TYR A 92 -6.44 -1.52 -16.80
N LYS A 93 -6.95 -2.42 -15.95
CA LYS A 93 -7.76 -2.07 -14.78
C LYS A 93 -6.98 -1.26 -13.74
N SER A 94 -5.72 -1.61 -13.49
CA SER A 94 -4.87 -0.88 -12.53
C SER A 94 -4.58 0.56 -12.96
N MET A 95 -4.61 0.83 -14.27
CA MET A 95 -4.48 2.17 -14.85
C MET A 95 -5.80 2.97 -14.85
N GLY A 96 -6.91 2.39 -14.36
CA GLY A 96 -8.21 3.03 -14.27
C GLY A 96 -9.07 2.92 -15.53
N PHE A 97 -8.65 2.17 -16.55
CA PHE A 97 -9.46 1.95 -17.74
C PHE A 97 -10.53 0.87 -17.51
N LYS A 98 -11.72 1.08 -18.11
CA LYS A 98 -12.80 0.10 -18.09
C LYS A 98 -12.57 -0.92 -19.22
N PRO A 99 -12.61 -2.23 -18.92
CA PRO A 99 -12.39 -3.29 -19.92
C PRO A 99 -13.46 -3.34 -20.99
#